data_AF-A0A7S4N8U4-F1
#
_entry.id   AF-A0A7S4N8U4-F1
#
_cell.length_a   1.000
_cell.length_b   1.000
_cell.length_c   1.000
_cell.angle_alpha   90.00
_cell.angle_beta   90.00
_cell.angle_gamma   90.00
#
_symmetry.space_group_name_H-M   'P 1'
#
loop_
_entity.id
_entity.type
_entity.pdbx_description
1 polymer ?
#
loop_
_entity_poly.entity_id
_entity_poly.type
_entity_poly.pdbx_seq_one_letter_code
_entity_poly.pdbx_strand_id
1 'polypeptide(L)'
;MPIERNWSGLGAAECRDVNAPCDVLWSVVTDIDKYPLTLTTVQSVDRLDGSDIGTLLRPGTKWRQTRDYPQRKEVAAEMTVRAIKDCSGSEGCFGPYPKSLTVTGDFNRRAISTITLSVEKPDEADA
;
A
#
# COMPACT_ATOMS: atom_id res chain seq x y z
N MET A 1 -24.21 -2.86 18.42
CA MET A 1 -23.37 -3.98 18.87
C MET A 1 -21.92 -3.59 18.63
N PRO A 2 -21.01 -3.59 19.62
CA PRO A 2 -19.64 -3.18 19.37
C PRO A 2 -18.87 -4.36 18.76
N ILE A 3 -18.30 -4.18 17.57
CA ILE A 3 -17.44 -5.18 16.94
C ILE A 3 -16.03 -4.99 17.51
N GLU A 4 -15.53 -6.07 18.12
CA GLU A 4 -14.24 -6.15 18.81
C GLU A 4 -13.07 -5.79 17.88
N ARG A 5 -12.23 -4.85 18.33
CA ARG A 5 -10.94 -4.56 17.71
C ARG A 5 -9.91 -5.55 18.24
N ASN A 6 -9.68 -6.64 17.53
CA ASN A 6 -8.57 -7.55 17.83
C ASN A 6 -7.34 -7.14 17.03
N TRP A 7 -6.44 -6.38 17.67
CA TRP A 7 -5.10 -6.10 17.15
C TRP A 7 -4.12 -7.06 17.82
N SER A 8 -3.78 -8.14 17.10
CA SER A 8 -2.73 -9.09 17.50
C SER A 8 -1.62 -9.08 16.46
N GLY A 9 -0.39 -8.88 16.91
CA GLY A 9 0.80 -8.79 16.06
C GLY A 9 1.10 -10.07 15.27
N LEU A 10 1.87 -9.89 14.19
CA LEU A 10 2.13 -10.76 13.03
C LEU A 10 1.12 -10.56 11.89
N GLY A 11 1.52 -9.69 10.95
CA GLY A 11 0.90 -9.40 9.64
C GLY A 11 -0.45 -10.05 9.36
N ALA A 12 -1.53 -9.46 9.86
CA ALA A 12 -2.87 -9.79 9.39
C ALA A 12 -3.00 -9.32 7.94
N ALA A 13 -3.24 -10.27 7.02
CA ALA A 13 -3.67 -9.93 5.68
C ALA A 13 -5.14 -9.47 5.76
N GLU A 14 -5.43 -8.26 5.31
CA GLU A 14 -6.81 -7.77 5.13
C GLU A 14 -7.14 -7.80 3.65
N CYS A 15 -8.19 -8.54 3.29
CA CYS A 15 -8.73 -8.58 1.94
C CYS A 15 -10.02 -7.76 1.88
N ARG A 16 -10.21 -7.02 0.78
CA ARG A 16 -11.43 -6.22 0.53
C ARG A 16 -11.83 -6.40 -0.93
N ASP A 17 -13.07 -6.81 -1.16
CA ASP A 17 -13.64 -6.84 -2.49
C ASP A 17 -14.07 -5.44 -2.89
N VAL A 18 -13.62 -5.01 -4.07
CA VAL A 18 -13.97 -3.70 -4.62
C VAL A 18 -14.44 -3.89 -6.05
N ASN A 19 -15.67 -3.42 -6.33
CA ASN A 19 -16.22 -3.45 -7.69
C ASN A 19 -15.63 -2.29 -8.51
N ALA A 20 -14.40 -2.48 -8.98
CA ALA A 20 -13.70 -1.54 -9.85
C ALA A 20 -12.71 -2.26 -10.77
N PRO A 21 -12.39 -1.71 -11.95
CA PRO A 21 -11.32 -2.21 -12.80
C PRO A 21 -9.97 -2.25 -12.05
N CYS A 22 -9.19 -3.32 -12.25
CA CYS A 22 -7.95 -3.54 -11.53
C CYS A 22 -6.89 -2.46 -11.81
N ASP A 23 -6.87 -1.89 -13.01
CA ASP A 23 -6.00 -0.77 -13.39
C ASP A 23 -6.33 0.50 -12.61
N VAL A 24 -7.63 0.80 -12.45
CA VAL A 24 -8.12 1.92 -11.64
C VAL A 24 -7.72 1.71 -10.19
N LEU A 25 -7.96 0.51 -9.63
CA LEU A 25 -7.55 0.17 -8.26
C LEU A 25 -6.04 0.32 -8.08
N TRP A 26 -5.25 -0.24 -9.00
CA TRP A 26 -3.79 -0.15 -8.96
C TRP A 26 -3.31 1.30 -8.96
N SER A 27 -3.89 2.14 -9.82
CA SER A 27 -3.54 3.56 -9.89
C SER A 27 -3.82 4.29 -8.57
N VAL A 28 -4.92 3.98 -7.89
CA VAL A 28 -5.28 4.62 -6.61
C VAL A 28 -4.38 4.13 -5.48
N VAL A 29 -4.15 2.82 -5.37
CA VAL A 29 -3.37 2.27 -4.25
C VAL A 29 -1.88 2.54 -4.37
N THR A 30 -1.36 2.83 -5.56
CA THR A 30 0.06 3.14 -5.78
C THR A 30 0.37 4.63 -5.93
N ASP A 31 -0.64 5.50 -5.96
CA ASP A 31 -0.48 6.96 -5.96
C ASP A 31 -0.21 7.48 -4.54
N ILE A 32 1.04 7.29 -4.09
CA ILE A 32 1.48 7.69 -2.74
C ILE A 32 1.30 9.19 -2.48
N ASP A 33 1.38 10.01 -3.52
CA ASP A 33 1.30 11.47 -3.40
C ASP A 33 -0.13 11.91 -3.04
N LYS A 34 -1.14 11.09 -3.37
CA LYS A 34 -2.53 11.30 -3.00
C LYS A 34 -2.96 10.61 -1.71
N TYR A 35 -2.07 9.89 -1.03
CA TYR A 35 -2.43 9.23 0.24
C TYR A 35 -3.04 10.16 1.29
N PRO A 36 -2.61 11.42 1.47
CA PRO A 36 -3.28 12.32 2.40
C PRO A 36 -4.76 12.60 2.08
N LEU A 37 -5.17 12.42 0.82
CA LEU A 37 -6.55 12.60 0.36
C LEU A 37 -7.37 11.32 0.46
N THR A 38 -6.73 10.15 0.37
CA THR A 38 -7.41 8.85 0.29
C THR A 38 -7.34 8.05 1.60
N LEU A 39 -6.32 8.27 2.42
CA LEU A 39 -6.09 7.58 3.69
C LEU A 39 -6.23 8.55 4.86
N THR A 40 -7.30 8.40 5.63
CA THR A 40 -7.64 9.28 6.76
C THR A 40 -6.58 9.36 7.87
N THR A 41 -5.66 8.40 7.91
CA THR A 41 -4.57 8.36 8.91
C THR A 41 -3.29 9.01 8.40
N VAL A 42 -3.17 9.33 7.10
CA VAL A 42 -1.98 9.95 6.51
C VAL A 42 -2.20 11.45 6.41
N GLN A 43 -1.32 12.23 7.04
CA GLN A 43 -1.38 13.70 7.03
C GLN A 43 -0.52 14.28 5.90
N SER A 44 0.66 13.72 5.68
CA SER A 44 1.58 14.17 4.65
C SER A 44 2.39 13.03 4.07
N VAL A 45 2.87 13.22 2.84
CA VAL A 45 3.82 12.36 2.16
C VAL A 45 4.91 13.23 1.56
N ASP A 46 6.17 12.89 1.85
CA ASP A 46 7.35 13.55 1.33
C ASP A 46 8.23 12.52 0.61
N ARG A 47 8.45 12.67 -0.70
CA ARG A 47 9.37 11.80 -1.45
C ARG A 47 10.81 12.06 -1.00
N LEU A 48 11.51 10.98 -0.64
CA LEU A 48 12.90 11.03 -0.14
C LEU A 48 13.92 10.57 -1.18
N ASP A 49 13.47 9.99 -2.28
CA ASP A 49 14.32 9.51 -3.38
C ASP A 49 14.62 10.58 -4.43
N GLY A 50 14.16 11.82 -4.22
CA GLY A 50 14.34 12.95 -5.13
C GLY A 50 13.49 12.87 -6.40
N SER A 51 12.51 11.95 -6.46
CA SER A 51 11.57 11.87 -7.59
C SER A 51 10.46 12.91 -7.48
N ASP A 52 9.94 13.35 -8.63
CA ASP A 52 8.84 14.30 -8.72
C ASP A 52 7.49 13.64 -8.37
N ILE A 53 6.52 14.48 -8.00
CA ILE A 53 5.13 14.08 -7.77
C ILE A 53 4.58 13.38 -9.03
N GLY A 54 3.86 12.27 -8.84
CA GLY A 54 3.30 11.46 -9.93
C GLY A 54 4.29 10.52 -10.59
N THR A 55 5.57 10.51 -10.17
CA THR A 55 6.54 9.52 -10.67
C THR A 55 6.14 8.13 -10.19
N LEU A 56 6.05 7.18 -11.13
CA LEU A 56 5.72 5.79 -10.84
C LEU A 56 6.68 5.18 -9.81
N LEU A 57 6.13 4.35 -8.92
CA LEU A 57 6.91 3.63 -7.94
C LEU A 57 7.82 2.60 -8.62
N ARG A 58 9.05 2.48 -8.12
CA ARG A 58 10.03 1.47 -8.54
C ARG A 58 10.73 0.90 -7.30
N PRO A 59 11.34 -0.30 -7.37
CA PRO A 59 12.21 -0.78 -6.30
C PRO A 59 13.24 0.28 -5.90
N GLY A 60 13.36 0.54 -4.60
CA GLY A 60 14.20 1.58 -4.05
C GLY A 60 13.55 2.97 -3.95
N THR A 61 12.35 3.19 -4.48
CA THR A 61 11.58 4.41 -4.19
C THR A 61 11.36 4.55 -2.69
N LYS A 62 11.59 5.76 -2.18
CA LYS A 62 11.51 6.09 -0.75
C LYS A 62 10.64 7.30 -0.53
N TRP A 63 9.81 7.24 0.50
CA TRP A 63 9.05 8.38 0.97
C TRP A 63 8.91 8.34 2.48
N ARG A 64 8.73 9.50 3.08
CA ARG A 64 8.28 9.65 4.45
C ARG A 64 6.78 9.89 4.42
N GLN A 65 6.04 9.22 5.28
CA GLN A 65 4.64 9.56 5.55
C GLN A 65 4.49 9.92 7.02
N THR A 66 3.73 10.97 7.30
CA THR A 66 3.34 11.35 8.67
C THR A 66 1.93 10.84 8.91
N ARG A 67 1.75 10.06 9.99
CA ARG A 67 0.47 9.44 10.30
C ARG A 67 -0.06 9.80 11.68
N ASP A 68 -1.37 9.96 11.77
CA ASP A 68 -2.07 10.08 13.04
C ASP A 68 -2.76 8.76 13.38
N TYR A 69 -2.45 8.25 14.56
CA TYR A 69 -3.13 7.11 15.16
C TYR A 69 -3.93 7.57 16.37
N PRO A 70 -5.06 6.89 16.70
CA PRO A 70 -5.90 7.25 17.84
C PRO A 70 -5.16 7.37 19.18
N GLN A 71 -4.07 6.61 19.35
CA GLN A 71 -3.27 6.58 20.58
C GLN A 71 -1.94 7.35 20.46
N ARG A 72 -1.57 7.77 19.26
CA ARG A 72 -0.27 8.41 18.99
C ARG A 72 -0.39 9.33 17.79
N LYS A 73 -0.28 10.63 18.03
CA LYS A 73 -0.25 11.63 16.96
C LYS A 73 1.13 11.72 16.32
N GLU A 74 1.16 12.14 15.06
CA GLU A 74 2.35 12.54 14.31
C GLU A 74 3.47 11.49 14.31
N VAL A 75 3.12 10.28 13.89
CA VAL A 75 4.09 9.20 13.70
C VAL A 75 4.66 9.28 12.28
N ALA A 76 5.92 9.71 12.18
CA ALA A 76 6.67 9.60 10.95
C ALA A 76 7.10 8.16 10.68
N ALA A 77 6.90 7.71 9.43
CA ALA A 77 7.37 6.43 8.93
C ALA A 77 8.10 6.61 7.60
N GLU A 78 9.32 6.07 7.51
CA GLU A 78 10.05 6.02 6.25
C GLU A 78 9.74 4.71 5.54
N MET A 79 9.19 4.82 4.34
CA MET A 79 8.75 3.70 3.53
C MET A 79 9.73 3.49 2.39
N THR A 80 9.99 2.24 2.03
CA THR A 80 10.85 1.86 0.91
C THR A 80 10.20 0.76 0.11
N VAL A 81 10.05 0.95 -1.20
CA VAL A 81 9.63 -0.13 -2.11
C VAL A 81 10.75 -1.16 -2.19
N ARG A 82 10.43 -2.42 -1.90
CA ARG A 82 11.37 -3.54 -1.99
C ARG A 82 11.22 -4.33 -3.27
N ALA A 83 9.99 -4.60 -3.67
CA ALA A 83 9.70 -5.37 -4.85
C ALA A 83 8.40 -4.89 -5.49
N ILE A 84 8.38 -4.94 -6.81
CA ILE A 84 7.18 -4.85 -7.64
C ILE A 84 7.17 -6.12 -8.44
N LYS A 85 6.11 -6.92 -8.31
CA LYS A 85 5.96 -8.16 -9.06
C LYS A 85 4.99 -7.91 -10.19
N ASP A 86 5.54 -7.91 -11.40
CA ASP A 86 4.75 -7.83 -12.62
C ASP A 86 3.97 -9.13 -12.82
N CYS A 87 2.90 -9.04 -13.62
CA CYS A 87 2.11 -10.21 -13.98
C CYS A 87 2.75 -11.08 -15.07
N SER A 88 4.01 -10.83 -15.46
CA SER A 88 4.64 -11.42 -16.66
C SER A 88 4.62 -12.96 -16.67
N GLY A 89 3.62 -13.53 -17.34
CA GLY A 89 3.55 -14.95 -17.71
C GLY A 89 2.53 -15.82 -16.95
N SER A 90 1.66 -15.29 -16.09
CA SER A 90 0.66 -16.09 -15.35
C SER A 90 -0.78 -15.70 -15.69
N GLU A 91 -1.71 -16.66 -15.71
CA GLU A 91 -3.16 -16.38 -15.78
C GLU A 91 -3.56 -15.38 -14.68
N GLY A 92 -4.44 -14.42 -15.01
CA GLY A 92 -4.86 -13.35 -14.09
C GLY A 92 -4.12 -12.01 -14.22
N CYS A 93 -3.42 -11.75 -15.33
CA CYS A 93 -2.85 -10.43 -15.62
C CYS A 93 -3.93 -9.36 -15.89
N PHE A 94 -3.74 -8.13 -15.37
CA PHE A 94 -4.58 -6.97 -15.69
C PHE A 94 -3.79 -5.97 -16.53
N GLY A 95 -3.61 -6.24 -17.82
CA GLY A 95 -2.91 -5.32 -18.72
C GLY A 95 -1.43 -5.10 -18.31
N PRO A 96 -0.86 -3.89 -18.48
CA PRO A 96 0.55 -3.61 -18.15
C PRO A 96 0.82 -3.44 -16.65
N TYR A 97 -0.17 -3.67 -15.78
CA TYR A 97 -0.06 -3.33 -14.37
C TYR A 97 0.51 -4.50 -13.53
N PRO A 98 1.37 -4.19 -12.54
CA PRO A 98 1.89 -5.20 -11.63
C PRO A 98 0.80 -5.86 -10.78
N LYS A 99 1.09 -7.08 -10.31
CA LYS A 99 0.20 -7.86 -9.44
C LYS A 99 0.33 -7.46 -7.98
N SER A 100 1.56 -7.18 -7.53
CA SER A 100 1.83 -6.83 -6.13
C SER A 100 2.99 -5.86 -5.94
N LEU A 101 2.89 -5.09 -4.86
CA LEU A 101 3.85 -4.11 -4.38
C LEU A 101 4.24 -4.48 -2.94
N THR A 102 5.52 -4.69 -2.69
CA THR A 102 6.05 -4.92 -1.34
C THR A 102 6.80 -3.70 -0.86
N VAL A 103 6.39 -3.18 0.29
CA VAL A 103 6.95 -1.99 0.93
C VAL A 103 7.40 -2.33 2.34
N THR A 104 8.58 -1.86 2.74
CA THR A 104 9.00 -1.88 4.15
C THR A 104 8.86 -0.50 4.75
N GLY A 105 8.23 -0.38 5.91
CA GLY A 105 8.12 0.84 6.69
C GLY A 105 8.94 0.78 7.97
N ASP A 106 9.80 1.78 8.18
CA ASP A 106 10.51 2.05 9.42
C ASP A 106 9.78 3.14 10.21
N PHE A 107 9.20 2.75 11.34
CA PHE A 107 8.48 3.66 12.25
C PHE A 107 9.43 4.10 13.38
N ASN A 108 10.17 5.19 13.15
CA ASN A 108 11.07 5.79 14.15
C ASN A 108 12.07 4.79 14.78
N ARG A 109 12.70 3.94 13.98
CA ARG A 109 13.74 2.97 14.37
C ARG A 109 13.30 1.94 15.41
N ARG A 110 11.99 1.74 15.61
CA ARG A 110 11.45 0.81 16.62
C ARG A 110 10.89 -0.47 16.03
N ALA A 111 10.40 -0.43 14.79
CA ALA A 111 9.88 -1.60 14.10
C ALA A 111 9.98 -1.41 12.59
N ILE A 112 10.57 -2.40 11.92
CA ILE A 112 10.43 -2.57 10.47
C ILE A 112 9.18 -3.43 10.27
N SER A 113 8.21 -2.88 9.57
CA SER A 113 7.04 -3.63 9.12
C SER A 113 7.12 -3.83 7.61
N THR A 114 6.74 -5.01 7.14
CA THR A 114 6.61 -5.29 5.71
C THR A 114 5.13 -5.32 5.38
N ILE A 115 4.74 -4.57 4.36
CA ILE A 115 3.39 -4.50 3.84
C ILE A 115 3.44 -4.97 2.39
N THR A 116 2.61 -5.94 2.04
CA THR A 116 2.42 -6.37 0.65
C THR A 116 1.01 -5.99 0.24
N LEU A 117 0.90 -5.20 -0.82
CA LEU A 117 -0.35 -4.87 -1.48
C LEU A 117 -0.47 -5.75 -2.72
N SER A 118 -1.58 -6.44 -2.87
CA SER A 118 -1.89 -7.28 -4.03
C SER A 118 -3.25 -6.90 -4.59
N VAL A 119 -3.37 -6.87 -5.91
CA VAL A 119 -4.65 -6.71 -6.60
C VAL A 119 -4.88 -7.98 -7.43
N GLU A 120 -6.04 -8.60 -7.24
CA GLU A 120 -6.42 -9.87 -7.88
C GLU A 120 -7.88 -9.78 -8.35
N LYS A 121 -8.24 -10.57 -9.36
CA LYS A 121 -9.64 -10.75 -9.78
C LYS A 121 -10.28 -11.76 -8.84
N PRO A 122 -11.59 -11.62 -8.55
CA PRO A 122 -12.32 -12.68 -7.89
C PRO A 122 -12.24 -13.97 -8.73
N ASP A 123 -12.15 -15.11 -8.05
CA ASP A 123 -12.17 -16.42 -8.70
C ASP A 123 -13.54 -16.60 -9.39
N GLU A 124 -13.56 -17.06 -10.64
CA GLU A 124 -14.76 -17.12 -11.49
C GLU A 124 -15.71 -18.29 -11.10
N ALA A 125 -15.57 -18.82 -9.87
CA ALA A 125 -16.26 -20.01 -9.39
C ALA A 125 -17.61 -19.75 -8.68
N ASP A 126 -18.02 -18.51 -8.48
CA ASP A 126 -19.30 -18.13 -7.85
C ASP A 126 -20.11 -17.16 -8.73
N ALA A 127 -20.48 -17.61 -9.95
CA ALA A 127 -21.44 -16.94 -10.84
C ALA A 127 -22.65 -17.83 -11.13
#